data_AF-A0A7X7WM74-F1
#
_entry.id   AF-A0A7X7WM74-F1
#
_cell.length_a   1.000
_cell.length_b   1.000
_cell.length_c   1.000
_cell.angle_alpha   90.00
_cell.angle_beta   90.00
_cell.angle_gamma   90.00
#
_symmetry.space_group_name_H-M   'P 1'
#
loop_
_entity.id
_entity.type
_entity.pdbx_description
1 polymer ?
#
loop_
_entity_poly.entity_id
_entity_poly.type
_entity_poly.pdbx_seq_one_letter_code
_entity_poly.pdbx_strand_id
1 'polypeptide(L)'
;RQLRKCALIIGNSNYPSSILTNPENDARAVAAILQEIGFKVYQYENVKKKQMKKVIEDFALSLKGCDVGLFFYTGHGIQAFGNNYLIPVDANLLTERQVKDDCLEVNGVLALMEGSGTRANIIILDACRDNPFERLWTGSSTGRGLASMSAPAGTLIAFSTAPGKIAQDDSGNNSPYTAAFLEILKVPDLSVSQIFLNLTALVVQRTGRKQIPWISMALTEDLYLNPSDKSASISPNQVISKPTVEKQNVEQETTPVTRQEQQYANQPEKEASREEGSSGVEEMPRFMGKGMEGFMEWTQKNLRYPSEAAEYGIQGRVYVQFTVNPNGEVVDAKVIKGVHPALDTEALRLVMSSPKWTPGKKDGKPVKMQITFPVVFALQ
;
A
#
# COMPACT_ATOMS: atom_id res chain seq x y z
N ARG A 1 17.01 -7.92 22.34
CA ARG A 1 16.42 -9.29 22.35
C ARG A 1 16.18 -9.71 20.91
N GLN A 2 16.61 -10.91 20.51
CA GLN A 2 16.38 -11.43 19.16
C GLN A 2 14.87 -11.63 18.92
N LEU A 3 14.36 -11.13 17.80
CA LEU A 3 12.95 -11.23 17.43
C LEU A 3 12.58 -12.68 17.09
N ARG A 4 11.46 -13.17 17.62
CA ARG A 4 10.82 -14.40 17.14
C ARG A 4 10.02 -14.07 15.90
N LYS A 5 10.40 -14.64 14.76
CA LYS A 5 9.84 -14.25 13.46
C LYS A 5 9.19 -15.46 12.81
N CYS A 6 7.99 -15.29 12.29
CA CYS A 6 7.19 -16.37 11.73
C CYS A 6 6.65 -15.91 10.37
N ALA A 7 6.78 -16.76 9.35
CA ALA A 7 6.34 -16.44 8.00
C ALA A 7 5.47 -17.53 7.39
N LEU A 8 4.37 -17.13 6.75
CA LEU A 8 3.59 -17.97 5.84
C LEU A 8 3.83 -17.49 4.40
N ILE A 9 4.18 -18.43 3.54
CA ILE A 9 4.53 -18.20 2.14
C ILE A 9 3.67 -19.10 1.28
N ILE A 10 2.97 -18.51 0.33
CA ILE A 10 2.10 -19.22 -0.61
C ILE A 10 2.46 -18.82 -2.03
N GLY A 11 2.84 -19.80 -2.85
CA GLY A 11 3.07 -19.63 -4.29
C GLY A 11 2.11 -20.44 -5.13
N ASN A 12 1.26 -19.80 -5.93
CA ASN A 12 0.32 -20.49 -6.80
C ASN A 12 0.67 -20.23 -8.28
N SER A 13 0.98 -21.31 -9.01
CA SER A 13 1.35 -21.27 -10.43
C SER A 13 0.37 -22.06 -11.31
N ASN A 14 -0.06 -23.24 -10.87
CA ASN A 14 -0.75 -24.24 -11.69
C ASN A 14 -2.27 -24.02 -11.75
N TYR A 15 -2.68 -22.86 -12.25
CA TYR A 15 -4.09 -22.58 -12.56
C TYR A 15 -4.51 -23.28 -13.86
N PRO A 16 -5.64 -24.00 -13.89
CA PRO A 16 -6.08 -24.73 -15.09
C PRO A 16 -6.21 -23.88 -16.36
N SER A 17 -6.54 -22.59 -16.22
CA SER A 17 -6.86 -21.69 -17.34
C SER A 17 -5.84 -20.55 -17.54
N SER A 18 -4.85 -20.40 -16.66
CA SER A 18 -3.86 -19.30 -16.74
C SER A 18 -2.61 -19.59 -15.88
N ILE A 19 -1.74 -20.47 -16.36
CA ILE A 19 -0.53 -20.89 -15.64
C ILE A 19 0.45 -19.71 -15.51
N LEU A 20 0.99 -19.51 -14.30
CA LEU A 20 2.05 -18.54 -14.03
C LEU A 20 3.42 -19.25 -13.88
N THR A 21 4.48 -18.64 -14.37
CA THR A 21 5.81 -19.29 -14.43
C THR A 21 6.62 -19.11 -13.15
N ASN A 22 6.52 -17.93 -12.53
CA ASN A 22 7.40 -17.52 -11.42
C ASN A 22 6.92 -17.83 -9.98
N PRO A 23 5.62 -17.90 -9.65
CA PRO A 23 5.17 -17.95 -8.25
C PRO A 23 5.76 -19.07 -7.38
N GLU A 24 5.87 -20.29 -7.90
CA GLU A 24 6.54 -21.38 -7.20
C GLU A 24 8.02 -21.08 -6.89
N ASN A 25 8.76 -20.52 -7.85
CA ASN A 25 10.16 -20.17 -7.66
C ASN A 25 10.32 -19.01 -6.67
N ASP A 26 9.48 -17.99 -6.80
CA ASP A 26 9.44 -16.85 -5.89
C ASP A 26 9.19 -17.32 -4.45
N ALA A 27 8.19 -18.18 -4.24
CA ALA A 27 7.87 -18.74 -2.93
C ALA A 27 9.03 -19.51 -2.32
N ARG A 28 9.70 -20.38 -3.10
CA ARG A 28 10.88 -21.14 -2.63
C ARG A 28 12.04 -20.22 -2.28
N ALA A 29 12.32 -19.22 -3.11
CA ALA A 29 13.43 -18.32 -2.90
C ALA A 29 13.21 -17.43 -1.66
N VAL A 30 12.00 -16.90 -1.49
CA VAL A 30 11.62 -16.11 -0.30
C VAL A 30 11.65 -16.97 0.95
N ALA A 31 11.19 -18.23 0.88
CA ALA A 31 11.28 -19.16 2.00
C ALA A 31 12.72 -19.41 2.43
N ALA A 32 13.60 -19.67 1.48
CA ALA A 32 15.01 -19.94 1.75
C ALA A 32 15.69 -18.75 2.47
N ILE A 33 15.55 -17.53 1.96
CA ILE A 33 16.19 -16.36 2.60
C ILE A 33 15.57 -16.03 3.96
N LEU A 34 14.25 -16.20 4.13
CA LEU A 34 13.59 -15.95 5.41
C LEU A 34 14.04 -16.97 6.46
N GLN A 35 14.21 -18.24 6.07
CA GLN A 35 14.80 -19.27 6.94
C GLN A 35 16.25 -18.92 7.33
N GLU A 36 17.07 -18.50 6.36
CA GLU A 36 18.47 -18.11 6.57
C GLU A 36 18.59 -16.98 7.61
N ILE A 37 17.72 -15.96 7.53
CA ILE A 37 17.71 -14.86 8.50
C ILE A 37 16.92 -15.18 9.79
N GLY A 38 16.50 -16.43 10.00
CA GLY A 38 15.95 -16.91 11.27
C GLY A 38 14.44 -16.77 11.47
N PHE A 39 13.65 -16.78 10.39
CA PHE A 39 12.21 -16.99 10.48
C PHE A 39 11.87 -18.48 10.64
N LYS A 40 10.84 -18.76 11.43
CA LYS A 40 10.07 -20.00 11.31
C LYS A 40 9.15 -19.89 10.09
N VAL A 41 9.44 -20.63 9.04
CA VAL A 41 8.74 -20.54 7.76
C VAL A 41 7.76 -21.70 7.56
N TYR A 42 6.54 -21.37 7.13
CA TYR A 42 5.53 -22.29 6.61
C TYR A 42 5.34 -21.99 5.12
N GLN A 43 5.74 -22.91 4.25
CA GLN A 43 5.69 -22.72 2.80
C GLN A 43 4.69 -23.70 2.18
N TYR A 44 3.87 -23.19 1.26
CA TYR A 44 2.93 -24.00 0.48
C TYR A 44 2.92 -23.56 -0.98
N GLU A 45 2.70 -24.52 -1.87
CA GLU A 45 2.64 -24.29 -3.31
C GLU A 45 1.34 -24.87 -3.88
N ASN A 46 0.76 -24.17 -4.86
CA ASN A 46 -0.44 -24.58 -5.59
C ASN A 46 -1.61 -25.01 -4.68
N VAL A 47 -1.91 -24.17 -3.70
CA VAL A 47 -2.92 -24.48 -2.68
C VAL A 47 -4.33 -24.29 -3.22
N LYS A 48 -5.17 -25.28 -2.94
CA LYS A 48 -6.61 -25.24 -3.18
C LYS A 48 -7.34 -24.44 -2.12
N LYS A 49 -8.55 -23.94 -2.39
CA LYS A 49 -9.29 -23.02 -1.50
C LYS A 49 -9.38 -23.51 -0.06
N LYS A 50 -9.83 -24.76 0.13
CA LYS A 50 -10.01 -25.37 1.46
C LYS A 50 -8.68 -25.43 2.23
N GLN A 51 -7.61 -25.81 1.55
CA GLN A 51 -6.28 -25.88 2.14
C GLN A 51 -5.74 -24.48 2.43
N MET A 52 -5.88 -23.54 1.49
CA MET A 52 -5.42 -22.16 1.63
C MET A 52 -6.03 -21.49 2.86
N LYS A 53 -7.35 -21.65 3.04
CA LYS A 53 -8.05 -21.15 4.24
C LYS A 53 -7.46 -21.76 5.51
N LYS A 54 -7.31 -23.08 5.54
CA LYS A 54 -6.77 -23.79 6.70
C LYS A 54 -5.34 -23.35 7.05
N VAL A 55 -4.45 -23.20 6.07
CA VAL A 55 -3.05 -22.83 6.35
C VAL A 55 -2.92 -21.39 6.85
N ILE A 56 -3.80 -20.49 6.42
CA ILE A 56 -3.87 -19.11 6.93
C ILE A 56 -4.38 -19.10 8.38
N GLU A 57 -5.43 -19.87 8.69
CA GLU A 57 -5.96 -20.02 10.05
C GLU A 57 -4.92 -20.66 10.99
N ASP A 58 -4.27 -21.75 10.56
CA ASP A 58 -3.21 -22.42 11.31
C ASP A 58 -1.99 -21.50 11.52
N PHE A 59 -1.66 -20.66 10.52
CA PHE A 59 -0.59 -19.67 10.65
C PHE A 59 -0.92 -18.62 11.70
N ALA A 60 -2.14 -18.07 11.72
CA ALA A 60 -2.57 -17.11 12.72
C ALA A 60 -2.47 -17.68 14.14
N LEU A 61 -2.81 -18.96 14.34
CA LEU A 61 -2.58 -19.63 15.63
C LEU A 61 -1.10 -19.71 15.98
N SER A 62 -0.25 -19.95 14.97
CA SER A 62 1.20 -20.05 15.15
C SER A 62 1.90 -18.72 15.44
N LEU A 63 1.25 -17.59 15.12
CA LEU A 63 1.77 -16.25 15.42
C LEU A 63 1.76 -15.93 16.91
N LYS A 64 1.02 -16.70 17.73
CA LYS A 64 1.04 -16.55 19.19
C LYS A 64 2.46 -16.77 19.72
N GLY A 65 3.08 -15.70 20.21
CA GLY A 65 4.46 -15.72 20.68
C GLY A 65 5.50 -15.47 19.59
N CYS A 66 5.11 -15.04 18.39
CA CYS A 66 6.02 -14.39 17.45
C CYS A 66 6.00 -12.87 17.70
N ASP A 67 7.15 -12.22 17.56
CA ASP A 67 7.28 -10.77 17.58
C ASP A 67 6.92 -10.18 16.21
N VAL A 68 7.26 -10.89 15.12
CA VAL A 68 6.95 -10.49 13.74
C VAL A 68 6.23 -11.62 13.01
N GLY A 69 5.08 -11.29 12.42
CA GLY A 69 4.37 -12.14 11.47
C GLY A 69 4.55 -11.63 10.04
N LEU A 70 4.95 -12.50 9.12
CA LEU A 70 5.07 -12.17 7.70
C LEU A 70 4.17 -13.09 6.86
N PHE A 71 3.34 -12.52 6.02
CA PHE A 71 2.58 -13.24 5.01
C PHE A 71 3.07 -12.81 3.64
N PHE A 72 3.55 -13.76 2.84
CA PHE A 72 3.98 -13.55 1.47
C PHE A 72 3.10 -14.39 0.54
N TYR A 73 2.50 -13.74 -0.45
CA TYR A 73 1.73 -14.40 -1.49
C TYR A 73 2.22 -13.99 -2.87
N THR A 74 2.41 -14.98 -3.73
CA THR A 74 2.68 -14.83 -5.16
C THR A 74 1.76 -15.75 -5.95
N GLY A 75 1.21 -15.26 -7.06
CA GLY A 75 0.15 -15.93 -7.81
C GLY A 75 -0.88 -14.94 -8.38
N HIS A 76 -2.05 -15.42 -8.77
CA HIS A 76 -3.14 -14.55 -9.25
C HIS A 76 -3.87 -13.85 -8.10
N GLY A 77 -4.09 -12.54 -8.25
CA GLY A 77 -4.90 -11.73 -7.34
C GLY A 77 -5.91 -10.88 -8.10
N ILE A 78 -7.06 -10.63 -7.50
CA ILE A 78 -8.12 -9.82 -8.12
C ILE A 78 -8.76 -8.87 -7.12
N GLN A 79 -9.14 -7.69 -7.59
CA GLN A 79 -10.04 -6.80 -6.87
C GLN A 79 -11.49 -7.09 -7.28
N ALA A 80 -12.38 -7.36 -6.33
CA ALA A 80 -13.82 -7.45 -6.58
C ALA A 80 -14.57 -6.83 -5.40
N PHE A 81 -15.73 -6.21 -5.63
CA PHE A 81 -16.54 -5.62 -4.55
C PHE A 81 -15.79 -4.63 -3.63
N GLY A 82 -14.75 -3.97 -4.15
CA GLY A 82 -13.89 -3.06 -3.37
C GLY A 82 -12.81 -3.72 -2.50
N ASN A 83 -12.71 -5.05 -2.52
CA ASN A 83 -11.76 -5.83 -1.72
C ASN A 83 -10.75 -6.57 -2.60
N ASN A 84 -9.62 -6.93 -2.01
CA ASN A 84 -8.59 -7.75 -2.63
C ASN A 84 -8.79 -9.22 -2.29
N TYR A 85 -8.66 -10.07 -3.31
CA TYR A 85 -8.79 -11.52 -3.18
C TYR A 85 -7.56 -12.22 -3.73
N LEU A 86 -7.11 -13.25 -3.00
CA LEU A 86 -6.10 -14.20 -3.42
C LEU A 86 -6.81 -15.37 -4.11
N ILE A 87 -6.32 -15.80 -5.28
CA ILE A 87 -6.96 -16.84 -6.09
C ILE A 87 -6.29 -18.21 -5.82
N PRO A 88 -7.01 -19.19 -5.26
CA PRO A 88 -6.56 -20.58 -5.19
C PRO A 88 -6.47 -21.24 -6.56
N VAL A 89 -5.65 -22.29 -6.70
CA VAL A 89 -5.45 -22.96 -8.00
C VAL A 89 -6.70 -23.68 -8.52
N ASP A 90 -7.67 -24.00 -7.64
CA ASP A 90 -8.94 -24.64 -7.99
C ASP A 90 -10.12 -23.65 -8.12
N ALA A 91 -9.86 -22.34 -8.09
CA ALA A 91 -10.91 -21.34 -8.24
C ALA A 91 -11.56 -21.40 -9.64
N ASN A 92 -12.89 -21.33 -9.69
CA ASN A 92 -13.65 -21.35 -10.93
C ASN A 92 -14.47 -20.06 -11.10
N LEU A 93 -13.82 -19.03 -11.61
CA LEU A 93 -14.32 -17.66 -11.60
C LEU A 93 -15.06 -17.31 -12.91
N LEU A 94 -16.24 -17.91 -13.12
CA LEU A 94 -17.08 -17.62 -14.28
C LEU A 94 -17.84 -16.29 -14.16
N THR A 95 -18.08 -15.83 -12.93
CA THR A 95 -18.79 -14.59 -12.61
C THR A 95 -18.13 -13.87 -11.43
N GLU A 96 -18.30 -12.55 -11.33
CA GLU A 96 -17.75 -11.75 -10.23
C GLU A 96 -18.27 -12.22 -8.85
N ARG A 97 -19.52 -12.71 -8.76
CA ARG A 97 -20.09 -13.23 -7.50
C ARG A 97 -19.30 -14.41 -6.93
N GLN A 98 -18.75 -15.26 -7.80
CA GLN A 98 -17.96 -16.42 -7.39
C GLN A 98 -16.64 -16.02 -6.74
N VAL A 99 -16.17 -14.78 -6.88
CA VAL A 99 -14.94 -14.33 -6.20
C VAL A 99 -15.06 -14.48 -4.68
N LYS A 100 -16.20 -14.11 -4.09
CA LYS A 100 -16.43 -14.27 -2.64
C LYS A 100 -16.49 -15.75 -2.24
N ASP A 101 -17.03 -16.58 -3.13
CA ASP A 101 -17.29 -18.00 -2.88
C ASP A 101 -16.13 -18.92 -3.21
N ASP A 102 -15.15 -18.49 -4.03
CA ASP A 102 -14.05 -19.34 -4.49
C ASP A 102 -12.65 -18.79 -4.15
N CYS A 103 -12.54 -17.50 -3.80
CA CYS A 103 -11.28 -16.87 -3.41
C CYS A 103 -11.20 -16.57 -1.91
N LEU A 104 -10.06 -16.03 -1.47
CA LEU A 104 -9.83 -15.62 -0.09
C LEU A 104 -9.56 -14.12 -0.02
N GLU A 105 -10.32 -13.41 0.81
CA GLU A 105 -10.15 -11.97 0.99
C GLU A 105 -8.89 -11.65 1.79
N VAL A 106 -8.08 -10.71 1.29
CA VAL A 106 -6.84 -10.26 1.95
C VAL A 106 -7.14 -9.59 3.29
N ASN A 107 -8.26 -8.85 3.42
CA ASN A 107 -8.67 -8.26 4.70
C ASN A 107 -8.89 -9.34 5.79
N GLY A 108 -9.32 -10.55 5.41
CA GLY A 108 -9.44 -11.67 6.34
C GLY A 108 -8.08 -12.13 6.86
N VAL A 109 -7.07 -12.21 5.98
CA VAL A 109 -5.68 -12.50 6.37
C VAL A 109 -5.16 -11.41 7.32
N LEU A 110 -5.38 -10.15 6.97
CA LEU A 110 -5.00 -9.00 7.78
C LEU A 110 -5.62 -9.05 9.18
N ALA A 111 -6.94 -9.27 9.27
CA ALA A 111 -7.65 -9.35 10.55
C ALA A 111 -7.14 -10.50 11.44
N LEU A 112 -6.81 -11.66 10.85
CA LEU A 112 -6.23 -12.79 11.58
C LEU A 112 -4.84 -12.48 12.12
N MET A 113 -4.01 -11.79 11.33
CA MET A 113 -2.67 -11.36 11.75
C MET A 113 -2.74 -10.28 12.84
N GLU A 114 -3.63 -9.28 12.69
CA GLU A 114 -3.88 -8.27 13.71
C GLU A 114 -4.30 -8.90 15.05
N GLY A 115 -5.23 -9.86 15.02
CA GLY A 115 -5.72 -10.57 16.21
C GLY A 115 -4.67 -11.46 16.90
N SER A 116 -3.49 -11.65 16.30
CA SER A 116 -2.44 -12.53 16.84
C SER A 116 -1.52 -11.84 17.86
N GLY A 117 -1.59 -10.51 17.99
CA GLY A 117 -0.84 -9.75 19.02
C GLY A 117 0.67 -9.63 18.78
N THR A 118 1.13 -9.84 17.55
CA THR A 118 2.52 -9.59 17.13
C THR A 118 2.85 -8.09 17.19
N ARG A 119 4.13 -7.74 17.36
CA ARG A 119 4.60 -6.35 17.32
C ARG A 119 4.54 -5.75 15.91
N ALA A 120 4.81 -6.58 14.91
CA ALA A 120 4.62 -6.21 13.52
C ALA A 120 4.01 -7.32 12.67
N ASN A 121 3.08 -6.92 11.82
CA ASN A 121 2.51 -7.73 10.75
C ASN A 121 3.00 -7.18 9.40
N ILE A 122 3.56 -8.04 8.57
CA ILE A 122 4.08 -7.70 7.25
C ILE A 122 3.31 -8.54 6.23
N ILE A 123 2.55 -7.90 5.37
CA ILE A 123 1.81 -8.54 4.28
C ILE A 123 2.44 -8.11 2.97
N ILE A 124 2.90 -9.07 2.17
CA ILE A 124 3.53 -8.85 0.88
C ILE A 124 2.74 -9.59 -0.18
N LEU A 125 2.22 -8.86 -1.15
CA LEU A 125 1.44 -9.39 -2.26
C LEU A 125 2.19 -9.15 -3.56
N ASP A 126 2.92 -10.17 -3.99
CA ASP A 126 3.55 -10.24 -5.31
C ASP A 126 2.64 -10.97 -6.30
N ALA A 127 1.40 -10.49 -6.40
CA ALA A 127 0.39 -11.11 -7.22
C ALA A 127 0.28 -10.45 -8.58
N CYS A 128 0.13 -11.28 -9.62
CA CYS A 128 -0.34 -10.84 -10.92
C CYS A 128 -1.72 -10.18 -10.77
N ARG A 129 -1.88 -9.08 -11.50
CA ARG A 129 -2.99 -8.13 -11.39
C ARG A 129 -3.85 -8.10 -12.64
N ASP A 130 -3.65 -9.06 -13.53
CA ASP A 130 -4.59 -9.40 -14.57
C ASP A 130 -5.73 -10.21 -13.95
N ASN A 131 -6.95 -9.92 -14.38
CA ASN A 131 -8.05 -10.83 -14.14
C ASN A 131 -8.04 -11.83 -15.31
N PRO A 132 -7.55 -13.08 -15.15
CA PRO A 132 -7.54 -14.04 -16.24
C PRO A 132 -8.96 -14.38 -16.74
N PHE A 133 -9.98 -13.98 -15.99
CA PHE A 133 -11.40 -14.18 -16.28
C PHE A 133 -12.11 -12.91 -16.77
N GLU A 134 -11.40 -11.78 -16.98
CA GLU A 134 -12.00 -10.50 -17.42
C GLU A 134 -12.79 -10.65 -18.73
N ARG A 135 -12.32 -11.54 -19.62
CA ARG A 135 -12.98 -11.84 -20.91
C ARG A 135 -14.34 -12.54 -20.75
N LEU A 136 -14.56 -13.23 -19.63
CA LEU A 136 -15.81 -13.95 -19.34
C LEU A 136 -16.84 -13.04 -18.66
N TRP A 137 -16.40 -11.94 -18.05
CA TRP A 137 -17.25 -11.03 -17.29
C TRP A 137 -17.63 -9.83 -18.14
N THR A 138 -18.51 -10.03 -19.13
CA THR A 138 -19.03 -8.93 -19.94
C THR A 138 -19.85 -7.97 -19.07
N GLY A 139 -19.30 -6.79 -18.77
CA GLY A 139 -20.01 -5.71 -18.08
C GLY A 139 -19.68 -5.50 -16.60
N SER A 140 -18.76 -6.26 -15.99
CA SER A 140 -18.29 -5.97 -14.62
C SER A 140 -17.23 -4.87 -14.63
N SER A 141 -17.45 -3.84 -13.80
CA SER A 141 -16.50 -2.75 -13.52
C SER A 141 -15.40 -3.22 -12.55
N THR A 142 -14.81 -4.38 -12.82
CA THR A 142 -13.74 -4.93 -12.00
C THR A 142 -12.48 -4.12 -12.27
N GLY A 143 -12.04 -3.33 -11.29
CA GLY A 143 -10.83 -2.51 -11.42
C GLY A 143 -9.61 -3.38 -11.77
N ARG A 144 -8.75 -2.90 -12.67
CA ARG A 144 -7.51 -3.61 -13.00
C ARG A 144 -6.59 -3.68 -11.78
N GLY A 145 -6.16 -4.88 -11.42
CA GLY A 145 -5.26 -5.13 -10.30
C GLY A 145 -5.91 -5.12 -8.92
N LEU A 146 -5.11 -4.82 -7.88
CA LEU A 146 -5.55 -4.83 -6.48
C LEU A 146 -5.93 -3.42 -6.00
N ALA A 147 -6.98 -3.35 -5.19
CA ALA A 147 -7.38 -2.18 -4.42
C ALA A 147 -6.27 -1.72 -3.47
N SER A 148 -6.19 -0.42 -3.21
CA SER A 148 -5.37 0.09 -2.12
C SER A 148 -5.91 -0.36 -0.77
N MET A 149 -5.03 -0.77 0.15
CA MET A 149 -5.37 -1.10 1.53
C MET A 149 -4.66 -0.15 2.50
N SER A 150 -5.34 0.21 3.60
CA SER A 150 -4.73 0.95 4.70
C SER A 150 -4.17 -0.03 5.71
N ALA A 151 -2.89 0.10 6.06
CA ALA A 151 -2.31 -0.69 7.13
C ALA A 151 -2.81 -0.17 8.50
N PRO A 152 -3.30 -1.05 9.38
CA PRO A 152 -3.57 -0.72 10.79
C PRO A 152 -2.24 -0.46 11.53
N ALA A 153 -2.32 0.03 12.77
CA ALA A 153 -1.14 0.18 13.63
C ALA A 153 -0.38 -1.15 13.78
N GLY A 154 0.95 -1.09 13.72
CA GLY A 154 1.81 -2.27 13.78
C GLY A 154 1.82 -3.10 12.50
N THR A 155 1.32 -2.58 11.37
CA THR A 155 1.27 -3.34 10.11
C THR A 155 1.95 -2.63 8.95
N LEU A 156 2.51 -3.43 8.05
CA LEU A 156 2.98 -3.04 6.73
C LEU A 156 2.28 -3.92 5.69
N ILE A 157 1.71 -3.29 4.67
CA ILE A 157 1.15 -3.97 3.49
C ILE A 157 1.94 -3.47 2.28
N ALA A 158 2.60 -4.37 1.58
CA ALA A 158 3.35 -4.10 0.37
C ALA A 158 2.74 -4.85 -0.81
N PHE A 159 2.56 -4.15 -1.91
CA PHE A 159 2.14 -4.70 -3.18
C PHE A 159 3.25 -4.54 -4.20
N SER A 160 3.40 -5.51 -5.10
CA SER A 160 4.47 -5.47 -6.10
C SER A 160 4.34 -4.34 -7.13
N THR A 161 3.15 -3.74 -7.30
CA THR A 161 2.93 -2.59 -8.18
C THR A 161 1.82 -1.64 -7.67
N ALA A 162 1.66 -0.48 -8.29
CA ALA A 162 0.69 0.56 -7.93
C ALA A 162 -0.74 0.15 -8.33
N PRO A 163 -1.79 0.43 -7.52
CA PRO A 163 -3.20 0.12 -7.84
C PRO A 163 -3.55 0.51 -9.29
N GLY A 164 -4.32 -0.30 -10.01
CA GLY A 164 -4.64 -0.02 -11.42
C GLY A 164 -3.57 -0.43 -12.45
N LYS A 165 -2.38 -0.86 -12.00
CA LYS A 165 -1.27 -1.30 -12.88
C LYS A 165 -0.99 -2.79 -12.70
N ILE A 166 -0.52 -3.43 -13.77
CA ILE A 166 -0.16 -4.86 -13.81
C ILE A 166 1.34 -5.00 -13.49
N ALA A 167 1.71 -5.99 -12.70
CA ALA A 167 3.11 -6.32 -12.43
C ALA A 167 3.71 -7.01 -13.67
N GLN A 168 5.00 -6.80 -13.93
CA GLN A 168 5.62 -7.42 -15.09
C GLN A 168 6.07 -8.84 -14.73
N ASP A 169 5.49 -9.84 -15.39
CA ASP A 169 6.11 -11.16 -15.49
C ASP A 169 7.25 -11.05 -16.49
N ASP A 170 8.48 -11.15 -16.00
CA ASP A 170 9.65 -11.32 -16.84
C ASP A 170 9.98 -12.81 -17.01
N SER A 171 10.79 -13.11 -18.03
CA SER A 171 11.28 -14.47 -18.31
C SER A 171 12.43 -14.89 -17.38
N GLY A 172 12.59 -14.22 -16.25
CA GLY A 172 13.61 -14.53 -15.25
C GLY A 172 13.22 -15.73 -14.39
N ASN A 173 14.11 -16.15 -13.49
CA ASN A 173 13.81 -17.22 -12.53
C ASN A 173 12.80 -16.78 -11.44
N ASN A 174 12.69 -15.48 -11.17
CA ASN A 174 11.84 -14.86 -10.15
C ASN A 174 11.29 -13.55 -10.69
N SER A 175 10.16 -13.08 -10.14
CA SER A 175 9.60 -11.77 -10.49
C SER A 175 10.60 -10.63 -10.19
N PRO A 176 10.48 -9.46 -10.86
CA PRO A 176 11.32 -8.29 -10.56
C PRO A 176 11.22 -7.84 -9.10
N TYR A 177 10.04 -8.00 -8.48
CA TYR A 177 9.80 -7.65 -7.09
C TYR A 177 10.51 -8.62 -6.15
N THR A 178 10.31 -9.92 -6.37
CA THR A 178 10.93 -10.97 -5.55
C THR A 178 12.45 -10.92 -5.70
N ALA A 179 12.98 -10.80 -6.92
CA ALA A 179 14.42 -10.65 -7.14
C ALA A 179 15.03 -9.46 -6.38
N ALA A 180 14.33 -8.32 -6.32
CA ALA A 180 14.76 -7.18 -5.52
C ALA A 180 14.68 -7.46 -4.01
N PHE A 181 13.59 -8.09 -3.55
CA PHE A 181 13.39 -8.42 -2.14
C PHE A 181 14.47 -9.36 -1.58
N LEU A 182 14.83 -10.40 -2.33
CA LEU A 182 15.88 -11.35 -1.96
C LEU A 182 17.25 -10.67 -1.80
N GLU A 183 17.56 -9.69 -2.66
CA GLU A 183 18.82 -8.95 -2.59
C GLU A 183 18.87 -8.03 -1.36
N ILE A 184 17.80 -7.29 -1.12
CA ILE A 184 17.74 -6.36 0.01
C ILE A 184 17.76 -7.10 1.36
N LEU A 185 17.09 -8.26 1.48
CA LEU A 185 17.08 -9.03 2.72
C LEU A 185 18.46 -9.59 3.12
N LYS A 186 19.38 -9.76 2.17
CA LYS A 186 20.76 -10.19 2.45
C LYS A 186 21.60 -9.10 3.11
N VAL A 187 21.21 -7.84 2.96
CA VAL A 187 21.92 -6.71 3.59
C VAL A 187 21.53 -6.66 5.06
N PRO A 188 22.48 -6.87 6.00
CA PRO A 188 22.16 -6.83 7.40
C PRO A 188 21.88 -5.40 7.88
N ASP A 189 21.27 -5.28 9.05
CA ASP A 189 21.07 -4.02 9.78
C ASP A 189 20.20 -2.97 9.07
N LEU A 190 19.42 -3.38 8.06
CA LEU A 190 18.37 -2.55 7.50
C LEU A 190 17.10 -2.62 8.36
N SER A 191 16.54 -1.46 8.67
CA SER A 191 15.19 -1.38 9.25
C SER A 191 14.16 -1.81 8.20
N VAL A 192 13.01 -2.33 8.63
CA VAL A 192 11.90 -2.69 7.73
C VAL A 192 11.54 -1.51 6.81
N SER A 193 11.53 -0.29 7.34
CA SER A 193 11.31 0.94 6.55
C SER A 193 12.32 1.10 5.42
N GLN A 194 13.61 0.90 5.71
CA GLN A 194 14.69 0.97 4.72
C GLN A 194 14.62 -0.18 3.71
N ILE A 195 14.27 -1.40 4.15
CA ILE A 195 14.10 -2.57 3.28
C ILE A 195 13.10 -2.24 2.16
N PHE A 196 11.92 -1.72 2.52
CA PHE A 196 10.86 -1.45 1.54
C PHE A 196 11.11 -0.18 0.72
N LEU A 197 11.82 0.82 1.27
CA LEU A 197 12.31 1.96 0.49
C LEU A 197 13.29 1.53 -0.60
N ASN A 198 14.31 0.75 -0.23
CA ASN A 198 15.35 0.27 -1.15
C ASN A 198 14.78 -0.70 -2.18
N LEU A 199 13.87 -1.59 -1.76
CA LEU A 199 13.12 -2.47 -2.66
C LEU A 199 12.38 -1.66 -3.72
N THR A 200 11.70 -0.59 -3.32
CA THR A 200 10.94 0.25 -4.26
C THR A 200 11.88 0.90 -5.28
N ALA A 201 12.98 1.48 -4.81
CA ALA A 201 13.99 2.08 -5.69
C ALA A 201 14.54 1.06 -6.70
N LEU A 202 14.88 -0.15 -6.24
CA LEU A 202 15.46 -1.20 -7.07
C LEU A 202 14.48 -1.74 -8.12
N VAL A 203 13.21 -1.97 -7.75
CA VAL A 203 12.17 -2.41 -8.70
C VAL A 203 11.91 -1.33 -9.75
N VAL A 204 11.81 -0.07 -9.35
CA VAL A 204 11.62 1.07 -10.27
C VAL A 204 12.79 1.17 -11.24
N GLN A 205 14.02 1.03 -10.76
CA GLN A 205 15.22 1.04 -11.60
C GLN A 205 15.22 -0.11 -12.61
N ARG A 206 15.02 -1.36 -12.16
CA ARG A 206 15.09 -2.57 -13.00
C ARG A 206 14.02 -2.63 -14.07
N THR A 207 12.82 -2.17 -13.73
CA THR A 207 11.68 -2.20 -14.65
C THR A 207 11.60 -0.96 -15.53
N GLY A 208 12.57 -0.04 -15.45
CA GLY A 208 12.52 1.24 -16.18
C GLY A 208 11.25 2.04 -15.84
N ARG A 209 10.86 2.02 -14.56
CA ARG A 209 9.64 2.65 -13.99
C ARG A 209 8.31 2.05 -14.43
N LYS A 210 8.31 0.91 -15.14
CA LYS A 210 7.08 0.20 -15.52
C LYS A 210 6.35 -0.37 -14.30
N GLN A 211 7.10 -0.75 -13.28
CA GLN A 211 6.59 -1.25 -12.02
C GLN A 211 7.03 -0.34 -10.89
N ILE A 212 6.06 0.11 -10.08
CA ILE A 212 6.29 0.94 -8.90
C ILE A 212 5.59 0.25 -7.74
N PRO A 213 6.32 -0.41 -6.83
CA PRO A 213 5.73 -1.01 -5.64
C PRO A 213 4.87 -0.01 -4.84
N TRP A 214 3.79 -0.50 -4.25
CA TRP A 214 2.93 0.32 -3.40
C TRP A 214 2.98 -0.18 -1.97
N ILE A 215 3.25 0.72 -1.03
CA ILE A 215 3.44 0.38 0.38
C ILE A 215 2.50 1.22 1.25
N SER A 216 1.80 0.54 2.14
CA SER A 216 1.01 1.10 3.22
C SER A 216 1.68 0.69 4.52
N MET A 217 2.21 1.64 5.28
CA MET A 217 3.03 1.37 6.47
C MET A 217 2.52 2.18 7.65
N ALA A 218 2.25 1.46 8.75
CA ALA A 218 1.84 2.01 10.04
C ALA A 218 2.55 1.26 11.19
N LEU A 219 3.81 0.88 10.97
CA LEU A 219 4.68 0.34 12.00
C LEU A 219 4.95 1.40 13.08
N THR A 220 5.06 0.96 14.33
CA THR A 220 5.23 1.83 15.50
C THR A 220 6.68 1.88 16.01
N GLU A 221 7.58 1.11 15.41
CA GLU A 221 8.98 1.02 15.76
C GLU A 221 9.82 0.53 14.58
N ASP A 222 11.11 0.85 14.58
CA ASP A 222 12.06 0.32 13.61
C ASP A 222 12.46 -1.11 14.00
N LEU A 223 12.06 -2.06 13.16
CA LEU A 223 12.40 -3.47 13.31
C LEU A 223 13.47 -3.87 12.30
N TYR A 224 14.35 -4.76 12.72
CA TYR A 224 15.45 -5.27 11.89
C TYR A 224 15.24 -6.76 11.64
N LEU A 225 15.00 -7.13 10.38
CA LEU A 225 14.71 -8.53 10.03
C LEU A 225 15.98 -9.39 9.95
N ASN A 226 17.12 -8.77 9.61
CA ASN A 226 18.43 -9.42 9.49
C ASN A 226 19.50 -8.62 10.25
N PRO A 227 19.49 -8.59 11.60
CA PRO A 227 20.50 -7.85 12.36
C PRO A 227 21.85 -8.58 12.34
N SER A 228 22.95 -7.85 12.20
CA SER A 228 24.30 -8.38 12.42
C SER A 228 24.56 -8.60 13.91
N ASP A 229 25.53 -9.45 14.24
CA ASP A 229 25.95 -9.71 15.63
C ASP A 229 26.39 -8.42 16.37
N LYS A 230 26.84 -7.39 15.65
CA LYS A 230 27.19 -6.08 16.23
C LYS A 230 25.95 -5.29 16.62
N SER A 231 24.92 -5.26 15.78
CA SER A 231 23.66 -4.55 16.02
C SER A 231 22.80 -5.21 17.11
N ALA A 232 22.87 -6.53 17.24
CA ALA A 232 22.18 -7.27 18.30
C ALA A 232 22.57 -6.86 19.74
N SER A 233 23.71 -6.16 19.89
CA SER A 233 24.26 -5.70 21.17
C SER A 233 23.91 -4.25 21.55
N ILE A 234 23.35 -3.46 20.62
CA ILE A 234 23.02 -2.04 20.87
C ILE A 234 21.56 -1.94 21.33
N SER A 235 21.35 -1.54 22.60
CA SER A 235 20.01 -1.31 23.14
C SER A 235 19.39 -0.04 22.55
N PRO A 236 18.08 0.01 22.22
CA PRO A 236 17.44 1.13 21.51
C PRO A 236 17.40 2.48 22.26
N ASN A 237 17.89 2.56 23.50
CA ASN A 237 17.60 3.67 24.41
C ASN A 237 18.69 4.75 24.49
N GLN A 238 19.61 4.83 23.52
CA GLN A 238 20.75 5.78 23.59
C GLN A 238 20.84 6.83 22.48
N VAL A 239 19.88 6.94 21.56
CA VAL A 239 19.98 7.93 20.47
C VAL A 239 18.91 9.02 20.60
N ILE A 240 18.97 9.79 21.69
CA ILE A 240 18.49 11.18 21.67
C ILE A 240 19.52 12.05 22.41
N SER A 241 20.63 12.35 21.73
CA SER A 241 21.42 13.54 22.00
C SER A 241 21.44 14.36 20.71
N LYS A 242 20.75 15.51 20.75
CA LYS A 242 20.66 16.47 19.66
C LYS A 242 22.06 16.98 19.29
N PRO A 243 22.46 17.02 18.02
CA PRO A 243 23.58 17.86 17.60
C PRO A 243 23.08 19.29 17.37
N THR A 244 23.68 20.22 18.12
CA THR A 244 23.68 21.66 17.85
C THR A 244 24.43 21.89 16.53
N VAL A 245 23.82 22.56 15.56
CA VAL A 245 24.49 22.97 14.31
C VAL A 245 24.61 24.48 14.28
N GLU A 246 25.86 24.94 14.33
CA GLU A 246 26.29 26.31 14.04
C GLU A 246 26.07 26.65 12.56
N LYS A 247 25.58 27.85 12.30
CA LYS A 247 25.33 28.38 10.96
C LYS A 247 26.64 28.76 10.28
N GLN A 248 26.88 28.25 9.08
CA GLN A 248 27.79 28.88 8.12
C GLN A 248 27.09 29.08 6.77
N ASN A 249 27.16 30.34 6.31
CA ASN A 249 26.70 30.83 5.02
C ASN A 249 27.53 30.23 3.88
N VAL A 250 26.89 29.77 2.80
CA VAL A 250 27.48 29.80 1.46
C VAL A 250 26.40 30.17 0.45
N GLU A 251 26.77 31.10 -0.43
CA GLU A 251 25.96 31.81 -1.42
C GLU A 251 25.39 30.93 -2.55
N GLN A 252 24.26 31.42 -3.08
CA GLN A 252 23.55 30.89 -4.24
C GLN A 252 24.25 31.26 -5.55
N GLU A 253 24.41 30.29 -6.44
CA GLU A 253 24.45 30.56 -7.88
C GLU A 253 23.31 29.81 -8.57
N THR A 254 22.50 30.57 -9.29
CA THR A 254 21.37 30.10 -10.09
C THR A 254 21.78 30.09 -11.56
N THR A 255 21.46 29.02 -12.29
CA THR A 255 21.20 29.12 -13.73
C THR A 255 20.07 28.17 -14.14
N PRO A 256 19.21 28.58 -15.11
CA PRO A 256 17.95 27.92 -15.38
C PRO A 256 18.07 26.87 -16.49
N VAL A 257 17.34 25.75 -16.38
CA VAL A 257 17.10 24.87 -17.53
C VAL A 257 15.59 24.70 -17.74
N THR A 258 15.27 24.87 -19.01
CA THR A 258 13.98 25.12 -19.65
C THR A 258 13.05 23.91 -19.63
N ARG A 259 11.76 24.23 -19.65
CA ARG A 259 10.59 23.34 -19.62
C ARG A 259 10.10 23.04 -21.04
N GLN A 260 10.00 21.76 -21.42
CA GLN A 260 9.13 21.19 -22.48
C GLN A 260 8.91 19.72 -22.11
N GLU A 261 7.75 19.06 -22.16
CA GLU A 261 6.37 19.37 -22.51
C GLU A 261 5.51 18.27 -21.87
N GLN A 262 4.27 18.62 -21.55
CA GLN A 262 3.20 17.69 -21.18
C GLN A 262 2.63 17.05 -22.45
N GLN A 263 2.25 15.77 -22.39
CA GLN A 263 1.04 15.25 -23.04
C GLN A 263 0.78 13.80 -22.62
N TYR A 264 -0.28 13.58 -21.86
CA TYR A 264 -1.39 12.64 -22.14
C TYR A 264 -2.33 12.65 -20.92
N ALA A 265 -3.48 13.28 -21.11
CA ALA A 265 -4.67 13.14 -20.28
C ALA A 265 -5.84 12.71 -21.19
N ASN A 266 -6.85 12.10 -20.55
CA ASN A 266 -8.19 11.68 -21.03
C ASN A 266 -8.25 10.19 -21.45
N GLN A 267 -9.13 9.33 -20.93
CA GLN A 267 -10.49 9.55 -20.39
C GLN A 267 -10.99 8.31 -19.56
N PRO A 268 -12.23 8.24 -19.03
CA PRO A 268 -12.53 8.14 -17.59
C PRO A 268 -13.08 6.76 -17.12
N GLU A 269 -12.86 6.39 -15.86
CA GLU A 269 -13.56 5.27 -15.22
C GLU A 269 -14.33 5.69 -13.97
N LYS A 270 -15.56 5.17 -13.91
CA LYS A 270 -16.67 5.55 -13.03
C LYS A 270 -16.54 4.96 -11.63
N GLU A 271 -17.05 5.74 -10.67
CA GLU A 271 -17.13 5.46 -9.24
C GLU A 271 -18.10 4.30 -8.89
N ALA A 272 -17.57 3.34 -8.12
CA ALA A 272 -18.09 2.59 -6.96
C ALA A 272 -19.60 2.48 -6.64
N SER A 273 -20.01 1.30 -6.16
CA SER A 273 -20.87 1.09 -4.96
C SER A 273 -21.03 -0.43 -4.67
N ARG A 274 -20.62 -0.95 -3.50
CA ARG A 274 -21.27 -1.01 -2.16
C ARG A 274 -22.24 -2.19 -1.99
N GLU A 275 -22.07 -2.94 -0.91
CA GLU A 275 -23.10 -3.83 -0.36
C GLU A 275 -24.20 -3.01 0.33
N GLU A 276 -25.43 -3.48 0.14
CA GLU A 276 -26.66 -2.90 0.64
C GLU A 276 -27.00 -3.42 2.05
N GLY A 277 -27.25 -2.47 2.94
CA GLY A 277 -28.34 -2.55 3.91
C GLY A 277 -29.23 -1.33 3.67
N SER A 278 -30.44 -1.57 3.15
CA SER A 278 -31.50 -0.60 2.83
C SER A 278 -31.63 0.53 3.87
N SER A 279 -31.82 1.82 3.56
CA SER A 279 -32.26 2.49 2.34
C SER A 279 -31.58 3.85 2.21
N GLY A 280 -30.99 4.08 1.04
CA GLY A 280 -30.85 5.42 0.47
C GLY A 280 -29.66 5.61 -0.45
N VAL A 281 -29.90 6.17 -1.64
CA VAL A 281 -28.85 6.49 -2.61
C VAL A 281 -27.96 7.55 -1.99
N GLU A 282 -26.73 7.16 -1.66
CA GLU A 282 -25.73 8.03 -1.07
C GLU A 282 -24.78 8.55 -2.16
N GLU A 283 -24.85 9.85 -2.43
CA GLU A 283 -23.95 10.55 -3.35
C GLU A 283 -22.81 11.19 -2.56
N MET A 284 -21.55 10.92 -2.92
CA MET A 284 -20.39 11.55 -2.28
C MET A 284 -20.24 13.03 -2.65
N PRO A 285 -19.61 13.88 -1.81
CA PRO A 285 -19.38 15.28 -2.14
C PRO A 285 -18.45 15.41 -3.34
N ARG A 286 -18.77 16.35 -4.25
CA ARG A 286 -17.98 16.57 -5.47
C ARG A 286 -17.31 17.94 -5.46
N PHE A 287 -15.99 17.95 -5.58
CA PHE A 287 -15.25 19.20 -5.73
C PHE A 287 -15.24 19.64 -7.19
N MET A 288 -15.72 20.85 -7.47
CA MET A 288 -15.79 21.44 -8.82
C MET A 288 -16.36 20.49 -9.90
N GLY A 289 -17.35 19.67 -9.53
CA GLY A 289 -17.98 18.68 -10.42
C GLY A 289 -17.12 17.46 -10.77
N LYS A 290 -15.84 17.43 -10.38
CA LYS A 290 -14.86 16.37 -10.68
C LYS A 290 -14.61 15.39 -9.53
N GLY A 291 -15.27 15.54 -8.38
CA GLY A 291 -15.03 14.65 -7.24
C GLY A 291 -13.63 14.85 -6.64
N MET A 292 -13.02 13.78 -6.14
CA MET A 292 -11.72 13.86 -5.48
C MET A 292 -10.58 14.19 -6.43
N GLU A 293 -10.69 13.81 -7.71
CA GLU A 293 -9.69 14.10 -8.72
C GLU A 293 -9.50 15.61 -8.90
N GLY A 294 -10.61 16.35 -9.05
CA GLY A 294 -10.54 17.81 -9.14
C GLY A 294 -9.96 18.46 -7.89
N PHE A 295 -10.20 17.86 -6.71
CA PHE A 295 -9.64 18.37 -5.47
C PHE A 295 -8.12 18.14 -5.39
N MET A 296 -7.65 16.99 -5.88
CA MET A 296 -6.23 16.70 -6.02
C MET A 296 -5.54 17.67 -6.99
N GLU A 297 -6.12 17.92 -8.16
CA GLU A 297 -5.60 18.91 -9.12
C GLU A 297 -5.53 20.31 -8.51
N TRP A 298 -6.59 20.72 -7.80
CA TRP A 298 -6.66 22.06 -7.21
C TRP A 298 -5.66 22.20 -6.06
N THR A 299 -5.53 21.21 -5.19
CA THR A 299 -4.54 21.27 -4.09
C THR A 299 -3.13 21.34 -4.62
N GLN A 300 -2.77 20.58 -5.65
CA GLN A 300 -1.45 20.68 -6.30
C GLN A 300 -1.20 22.07 -6.91
N LYS A 301 -2.19 22.64 -7.60
CA LYS A 301 -2.07 23.98 -8.22
C LYS A 301 -1.99 25.11 -7.19
N ASN A 302 -2.59 24.94 -6.02
CA ASN A 302 -2.66 25.97 -4.98
C ASN A 302 -1.65 25.73 -3.84
N LEU A 303 -0.88 24.63 -3.90
CA LEU A 303 0.11 24.24 -2.91
C LEU A 303 1.21 25.30 -2.82
N ARG A 304 1.43 25.82 -1.61
CA ARG A 304 2.54 26.71 -1.30
C ARG A 304 3.50 25.97 -0.41
N TYR A 305 4.59 25.47 -0.98
CA TYR A 305 5.58 24.76 -0.20
C TYR A 305 6.17 25.70 0.88
N PRO A 306 6.06 25.38 2.18
CA PRO A 306 6.62 26.22 3.23
C PRO A 306 8.14 26.33 3.07
N SER A 307 8.69 27.54 3.07
CA SER A 307 10.13 27.77 2.83
C SER A 307 11.00 27.05 3.86
N GLU A 308 10.59 27.04 5.13
CA GLU A 308 11.25 26.27 6.20
C GLU A 308 11.27 24.78 5.88
N ALA A 309 10.14 24.20 5.47
CA ALA A 309 10.08 22.80 5.10
C ALA A 309 10.93 22.49 3.86
N ALA A 310 11.01 23.43 2.90
CA ALA A 310 11.86 23.27 1.72
C ALA A 310 13.36 23.31 2.07
N GLU A 311 13.78 24.24 2.92
CA GLU A 311 15.16 24.40 3.37
C GLU A 311 15.68 23.14 4.08
N TYR A 312 14.85 22.53 4.93
CA TYR A 312 15.20 21.30 5.65
C TYR A 312 14.89 20.01 4.88
N GLY A 313 14.49 20.08 3.61
CA GLY A 313 14.20 18.89 2.80
C GLY A 313 12.98 18.09 3.27
N ILE A 314 12.09 18.69 4.06
CA ILE A 314 10.95 18.04 4.69
C ILE A 314 9.86 17.81 3.64
N GLN A 315 9.63 16.54 3.29
CA GLN A 315 8.62 16.07 2.34
C GLN A 315 7.69 15.05 3.00
N GLY A 316 6.53 14.79 2.42
CA GLY A 316 5.64 13.73 2.89
C GLY A 316 4.18 13.96 2.58
N ARG A 317 3.30 13.19 3.25
CA ARG A 317 1.86 13.29 3.09
C ARG A 317 1.22 13.67 4.40
N VAL A 318 0.57 14.84 4.43
CA VAL A 318 -0.26 15.26 5.56
C VAL A 318 -1.69 14.82 5.31
N TYR A 319 -2.28 14.08 6.24
CA TYR A 319 -3.67 13.63 6.15
C TYR A 319 -4.57 14.59 6.90
N VAL A 320 -5.45 15.24 6.16
CA VAL A 320 -6.43 16.18 6.71
C VAL A 320 -7.80 15.52 6.67
N GLN A 321 -8.43 15.40 7.83
CA GLN A 321 -9.84 15.03 7.94
C GLN A 321 -10.67 16.31 8.00
N PHE A 322 -11.74 16.39 7.20
CA PHE A 322 -12.66 17.52 7.21
C PHE A 322 -14.08 17.06 6.88
N THR A 323 -15.07 17.91 7.11
CA THR A 323 -16.46 17.64 6.80
C THR A 323 -16.95 18.58 5.72
N VAL A 324 -17.58 18.07 4.67
CA VAL A 324 -18.36 18.88 3.74
C VAL A 324 -19.78 18.96 4.27
N ASN A 325 -20.25 20.18 4.59
CA ASN A 325 -21.60 20.39 5.11
C ASN A 325 -22.66 20.40 3.96
N PRO A 326 -23.97 20.38 4.28
CA PRO A 326 -25.04 20.46 3.28
C PRO A 326 -25.01 21.68 2.35
N ASN A 327 -24.30 22.75 2.73
CA ASN A 327 -24.10 23.95 1.92
C ASN A 327 -22.86 23.86 1.01
N GLY A 328 -22.15 22.72 1.03
CA GLY A 328 -20.92 22.52 0.27
C GLY A 328 -19.67 23.13 0.90
N GLU A 329 -19.74 23.60 2.14
CA GLU A 329 -18.59 24.24 2.80
C GLU A 329 -17.77 23.21 3.54
N VAL A 330 -16.45 23.39 3.52
CA VAL A 330 -15.52 22.63 4.34
C VAL A 330 -15.52 23.19 5.75
N VAL A 331 -15.82 22.32 6.72
CA VAL A 331 -15.82 22.62 8.16
C VAL A 331 -15.09 21.51 8.92
N ASP A 332 -14.75 21.77 10.18
CA ASP A 332 -14.15 20.79 11.10
C ASP A 332 -12.84 20.15 10.57
N ALA A 333 -12.06 20.89 9.78
CA ALA A 333 -10.80 20.38 9.24
C ALA A 333 -9.74 20.26 10.34
N LYS A 334 -9.09 19.08 10.41
CA LYS A 334 -7.99 18.79 11.33
C LYS A 334 -6.98 17.87 10.69
N VAL A 335 -5.71 18.05 11.04
CA VAL A 335 -4.66 17.09 10.69
C VAL A 335 -4.81 15.87 11.59
N ILE A 336 -4.98 14.70 10.99
CA ILE A 336 -5.06 13.42 11.72
C ILE A 336 -3.75 12.63 11.64
N LYS A 337 -2.90 12.95 10.67
CA LYS A 337 -1.53 12.43 10.55
C LYS A 337 -0.67 13.49 9.87
N GLY A 338 0.16 14.14 10.67
CA GLY A 338 1.07 15.18 10.23
C GLY A 338 2.42 14.65 9.79
N VAL A 339 3.22 15.54 9.20
CA VAL A 339 4.63 15.29 8.86
C VAL A 339 5.53 16.28 9.61
N HIS A 340 5.16 17.55 9.54
CA HIS A 340 5.89 18.64 10.17
C HIS A 340 4.93 19.83 10.34
N PRO A 341 5.00 20.61 11.44
CA PRO A 341 4.05 21.70 11.70
C PRO A 341 3.85 22.67 10.52
N ALA A 342 4.92 22.98 9.78
CA ALA A 342 4.85 23.84 8.60
C ALA A 342 4.02 23.21 7.46
N LEU A 343 4.22 21.92 7.17
CA LEU A 343 3.44 21.19 6.16
C LEU A 343 2.00 20.99 6.61
N ASP A 344 1.80 20.70 7.90
CA ASP A 344 0.50 20.51 8.53
C ASP A 344 -0.35 21.78 8.43
N THR A 345 0.26 22.94 8.69
CA THR A 345 -0.36 24.26 8.55
C THR A 345 -0.77 24.54 7.11
N GLU A 346 0.10 24.26 6.14
CA GLU A 346 -0.21 24.47 4.74
C GLU A 346 -1.30 23.51 4.23
N ALA A 347 -1.29 22.25 4.68
CA ALA A 347 -2.31 21.27 4.34
C ALA A 347 -3.69 21.70 4.84
N LEU A 348 -3.77 22.20 6.08
CA LEU A 348 -5.01 22.77 6.62
C LEU A 348 -5.45 23.99 5.83
N ARG A 349 -4.53 24.92 5.51
CA ARG A 349 -4.85 26.11 4.71
C ARG A 349 -5.44 25.72 3.36
N LEU A 350 -4.85 24.74 2.67
CA LEU A 350 -5.34 24.26 1.38
C LEU A 350 -6.77 23.73 1.49
N VAL A 351 -7.00 22.81 2.43
CA VAL A 351 -8.32 22.18 2.60
C VAL A 351 -9.38 23.22 2.96
N MET A 352 -9.06 24.13 3.89
CA MET A 352 -9.97 25.19 4.34
C MET A 352 -10.20 26.31 3.32
N SER A 353 -9.25 26.56 2.40
CA SER A 353 -9.41 27.56 1.33
C SER A 353 -10.03 27.01 0.05
N SER A 354 -10.47 25.75 0.08
CA SER A 354 -11.13 25.13 -1.05
C SER A 354 -12.48 25.81 -1.35
N PRO A 355 -12.83 26.06 -2.62
CA PRO A 355 -14.15 26.55 -3.00
C PRO A 355 -15.27 25.60 -2.56
N LYS A 356 -16.52 26.10 -2.59
CA LYS A 356 -17.68 25.29 -2.25
C LYS A 356 -17.76 24.02 -3.09
N TRP A 357 -17.97 22.92 -2.40
CA TRP A 357 -18.19 21.60 -2.93
C TRP A 357 -19.66 21.45 -3.32
N THR A 358 -19.94 20.52 -4.22
CA THR A 358 -21.28 19.94 -4.27
C THR A 358 -21.42 19.03 -3.05
N PRO A 359 -22.39 19.26 -2.15
CA PRO A 359 -22.55 18.46 -0.94
C PRO A 359 -22.86 17.01 -1.31
N GLY A 360 -22.45 16.10 -0.42
CA GLY A 360 -22.92 14.73 -0.52
C GLY A 360 -24.41 14.66 -0.21
N LYS A 361 -25.11 13.66 -0.75
CA LYS A 361 -26.54 13.46 -0.51
C LYS A 361 -26.79 12.07 0.03
N LYS A 362 -27.86 11.92 0.80
CA LYS A 362 -28.48 10.64 1.12
C LYS A 362 -29.97 10.77 0.82
N ASP A 363 -30.52 9.86 0.03
CA ASP A 363 -31.93 9.93 -0.42
C ASP A 363 -32.26 11.25 -1.14
N GLY A 364 -31.32 11.76 -1.95
CA GLY A 364 -31.46 13.03 -2.66
C GLY A 364 -31.41 14.29 -1.77
N LYS A 365 -31.24 14.14 -0.45
CA LYS A 365 -31.11 15.26 0.49
C LYS A 365 -29.64 15.50 0.84
N PRO A 366 -29.13 16.75 0.78
CA PRO A 366 -27.78 17.06 1.20
C PRO A 366 -27.51 16.69 2.66
N VAL A 367 -26.39 15.99 2.92
CA VAL A 367 -25.98 15.55 4.26
C VAL A 367 -24.51 15.92 4.53
N LYS A 368 -24.15 16.06 5.81
CA LYS A 368 -22.76 16.23 6.23
C LYS A 368 -21.99 14.94 5.92
N MET A 369 -20.84 15.04 5.25
CA MET A 369 -19.98 13.90 4.99
C MET A 369 -18.53 14.21 5.37
N GLN A 370 -17.91 13.30 6.12
CA GLN A 370 -16.52 13.40 6.53
C GLN A 370 -15.60 12.77 5.47
N ILE A 371 -14.54 13.47 5.11
CA ILE A 371 -13.53 13.07 4.13
C ILE A 371 -12.17 13.12 4.79
N THR A 372 -11.33 12.13 4.50
CA THR A 372 -9.88 12.18 4.80
C THR A 372 -9.13 12.32 3.49
N PHE A 373 -8.35 13.39 3.35
CA PHE A 373 -7.61 13.71 2.13
C PHE A 373 -6.10 13.83 2.40
N PRO A 374 -5.24 13.15 1.62
CA PRO A 374 -3.80 13.30 1.71
C PRO A 374 -3.31 14.49 0.88
N VAL A 375 -2.77 15.52 1.54
CA VAL A 375 -2.02 16.60 0.88
C VAL A 375 -0.57 16.15 0.72
N VAL A 376 -0.08 16.10 -0.51
CA VAL A 376 1.26 15.62 -0.85
C VAL A 376 2.22 16.79 -0.99
N PHE A 377 3.30 16.76 -0.21
CA PHE A 377 4.43 17.68 -0.30
C PHE A 377 5.64 16.93 -0.86
N ALA A 378 6.05 17.30 -2.07
CA ALA A 378 7.27 16.83 -2.69
C ALA A 378 8.02 18.06 -3.24
N LEU A 379 9.33 18.14 -2.96
CA LEU A 379 10.20 19.12 -3.61
C LEU A 379 10.42 18.65 -5.05
N GLN A 380 10.40 19.62 -5.96
CA GLN A 380 10.57 19.38 -7.40
C GLN A 380 12.04 19.22 -7.76
#